data_AF-A0A7J3KFY4-F1
#
_entry.id   AF-A0A7J3KFY4-F1
#
_cell.length_a   1.000
_cell.length_b   1.000
_cell.length_c   1.000
_cell.angle_alpha   90.00
_cell.angle_beta   90.00
_cell.angle_gamma   90.00
#
_symmetry.space_group_name_H-M   'P 1'
#
loop_
_entity.id
_entity.type
_entity.pdbx_description
1 polymer ?
#
loop_
_entity_poly.entity_id
_entity_poly.type
_entity_poly.pdbx_seq_one_letter_code
_entity_poly.pdbx_strand_id
1 'polypeptide(L)'
;MNSLKNKSSKILVLTVDLDDDLGRIGISTPIIGIENVLNTAIHLGINDPNNPDLNAIFQAIKIYNDFKNNGRDVEIAIVTGKYGDTSFSAIKVYEELERLRNSIGFEYIYFVSDGAYDEQIIPILQSVSRVIGVNRVIVTQSRGIEETYLLIGRYLKKAFMEQPYTKFFLGIPGLIMILYVIATVIGLNRYLW
;
A
#
# COMPACT_ATOMS: atom_id res chain seq x y z
N MET A 1 37.47 32.14 2.29
CA MET A 1 36.49 31.21 2.89
C MET A 1 35.44 30.87 1.84
N ASN A 2 35.76 29.87 1.01
CA ASN A 2 34.89 29.29 -0.02
C ASN A 2 34.55 27.86 0.42
N SER A 3 33.27 27.46 0.35
CA SER A 3 32.78 26.20 -0.27
C SER A 3 31.43 25.69 0.23
N LEU A 4 30.65 26.44 1.02
CA LEU A 4 29.27 26.05 1.37
C LEU A 4 28.26 26.63 0.38
N LYS A 5 28.49 26.41 -0.92
CA LYS A 5 27.43 26.51 -1.91
C LYS A 5 26.52 25.31 -1.62
N ASN A 6 25.38 25.55 -0.97
CA ASN A 6 24.33 24.59 -0.67
C ASN A 6 24.22 23.53 -1.77
N LYS A 7 24.73 22.32 -1.50
CA LYS A 7 24.36 21.14 -2.25
C LYS A 7 22.92 20.88 -1.83
N SER A 8 21.95 21.22 -2.68
CA SER A 8 20.56 20.86 -2.43
C SER A 8 20.52 19.36 -2.16
N SER A 9 20.17 18.97 -0.94
CA SER A 9 20.05 17.57 -0.57
C SER A 9 19.02 16.91 -1.48
N LYS A 10 19.48 16.06 -2.39
CA LYS A 10 18.66 15.46 -3.42
C LYS A 10 17.65 14.50 -2.79
N ILE A 11 16.40 14.62 -3.19
CA ILE A 11 15.29 13.77 -2.78
C ILE A 11 15.06 12.70 -3.85
N LEU A 12 14.99 11.43 -3.46
CA LEU A 12 14.54 10.35 -4.31
C LEU A 12 13.06 10.09 -4.03
N VAL A 13 12.20 10.28 -5.02
CA VAL A 13 10.84 9.74 -4.99
C VAL A 13 10.91 8.29 -5.42
N LEU A 14 10.54 7.38 -4.53
CA LEU A 14 10.74 5.94 -4.69
C LEU A 14 9.41 5.22 -4.63
N THR A 15 9.16 4.35 -5.62
CA THR A 15 8.16 3.29 -5.55
C THR A 15 8.87 1.94 -5.49
N VAL A 16 8.34 1.01 -4.70
CA VAL A 16 8.87 -0.35 -4.56
C VAL A 16 7.75 -1.31 -4.93
N ASP A 17 7.98 -2.19 -5.90
CA ASP A 17 7.10 -3.33 -6.22
C ASP A 17 7.76 -4.59 -5.66
N LEU A 18 7.21 -5.15 -4.59
CA LEU A 18 7.85 -6.22 -3.84
C LEU A 18 7.76 -7.60 -4.51
N ASP A 19 6.70 -7.88 -5.26
CA ASP A 19 6.43 -9.17 -5.89
C ASP A 19 6.94 -9.28 -7.33
N ASP A 20 7.62 -8.23 -7.83
CA ASP A 20 8.36 -8.21 -9.10
C ASP A 20 7.42 -8.30 -10.32
N ASP A 21 6.27 -7.64 -10.26
CA ASP A 21 5.31 -7.58 -11.34
C ASP A 21 5.90 -6.95 -12.62
N LEU A 22 6.79 -5.97 -12.47
CA LEU A 22 7.55 -5.41 -13.58
C LEU A 22 8.54 -6.42 -14.20
N GLY A 23 9.18 -7.25 -13.38
CA GLY A 23 10.08 -8.32 -13.84
C GLY A 23 9.34 -9.37 -14.67
N ARG A 24 8.08 -9.68 -14.31
CA ARG A 24 7.22 -10.65 -15.02
C ARG A 24 6.89 -10.23 -16.45
N ILE A 25 6.87 -8.92 -16.72
CA ILE A 25 6.66 -8.36 -18.07
C ILE A 25 7.98 -8.00 -18.78
N GLY A 26 9.13 -8.47 -18.27
CA GLY A 26 10.44 -8.32 -18.90
C GLY A 26 11.12 -6.98 -18.69
N ILE A 27 10.65 -6.18 -17.72
CA ILE A 27 11.28 -4.90 -17.38
C ILE A 27 12.34 -5.12 -16.32
N SER A 28 13.56 -4.62 -16.56
CA SER A 28 14.67 -4.70 -15.61
C SER A 28 14.69 -3.50 -14.68
N THR A 29 15.00 -3.74 -13.41
CA THR A 29 15.12 -2.76 -12.33
C THR A 29 16.58 -2.65 -11.85
N PRO A 30 16.99 -1.51 -11.24
CA PRO A 30 16.19 -0.34 -10.93
C PRO A 30 15.96 0.59 -12.13
N ILE A 31 14.78 1.21 -12.17
CA ILE A 31 14.36 2.14 -13.23
C ILE A 31 14.57 3.54 -12.71
N ILE A 32 15.29 4.38 -13.46
CA ILE A 32 15.69 5.72 -13.02
C ILE A 32 15.23 6.76 -14.03
N GLY A 33 14.71 7.88 -13.53
CA GLY A 33 14.38 9.04 -14.34
C GLY A 33 12.94 9.04 -14.82
N ILE A 34 12.39 10.24 -14.97
CA ILE A 34 10.97 10.46 -15.21
C ILE A 34 10.46 9.83 -16.51
N GLU A 35 11.24 9.92 -17.60
CA GLU A 35 10.84 9.35 -18.90
C GLU A 35 10.77 7.82 -18.84
N ASN A 36 11.76 7.18 -18.21
CA ASN A 36 11.79 5.73 -18.07
C ASN A 36 10.65 5.24 -17.18
N VAL A 37 10.43 5.91 -16.05
CA VAL A 37 9.32 5.59 -15.13
C VAL A 37 7.96 5.77 -15.82
N LEU A 38 7.77 6.83 -16.60
CA LEU A 38 6.54 7.04 -17.36
C LEU A 38 6.34 5.94 -18.43
N ASN A 39 7.39 5.59 -19.18
CA ASN A 39 7.32 4.53 -20.18
C ASN A 39 6.99 3.17 -19.54
N THR A 40 7.59 2.88 -18.38
CA THR A 40 7.27 1.69 -17.59
C THR A 40 5.81 1.68 -17.14
N ALA A 41 5.28 2.79 -16.65
CA ALA A 41 3.87 2.90 -16.25
C ALA A 41 2.93 2.66 -17.45
N ILE A 42 3.25 3.23 -18.61
CA ILE A 42 2.47 3.02 -19.84
C ILE A 42 2.52 1.54 -20.25
N HIS A 43 3.70 0.92 -20.23
CA HIS A 43 3.85 -0.48 -20.61
C HIS A 43 3.12 -1.42 -19.65
N LEU A 44 3.25 -1.20 -18.33
CA LEU A 44 2.50 -1.95 -17.33
C LEU A 44 1.00 -1.78 -17.53
N GLY A 45 0.53 -0.55 -17.77
CA GLY A 45 -0.89 -0.25 -17.95
C GLY A 45 -1.49 -0.86 -19.21
N ILE A 46 -0.69 -1.08 -20.26
CA ILE A 46 -1.12 -1.80 -21.47
C ILE A 46 -1.22 -3.31 -21.20
N ASN A 47 -0.32 -3.87 -20.39
CA ASN A 47 -0.30 -5.31 -20.10
C ASN A 47 -1.31 -5.72 -19.03
N ASP A 48 -1.43 -4.95 -17.95
CA ASP A 48 -2.38 -5.17 -16.85
C ASP A 48 -2.96 -3.85 -16.34
N PRO A 49 -4.07 -3.37 -16.93
CA PRO A 49 -4.72 -2.12 -16.51
C PRO A 49 -5.24 -2.10 -15.07
N ASN A 50 -5.43 -3.26 -14.44
CA ASN A 50 -5.97 -3.38 -13.09
C ASN A 50 -4.88 -3.51 -12.02
N ASN A 51 -3.61 -3.50 -12.42
CA ASN A 51 -2.50 -3.64 -11.50
C ASN A 51 -2.46 -2.47 -10.50
N PRO A 52 -2.41 -2.75 -9.18
CA PRO A 52 -2.41 -1.72 -8.15
C PRO A 52 -1.19 -0.78 -8.21
N ASP A 53 -0.03 -1.27 -8.67
CA ASP A 53 1.23 -0.53 -8.76
C ASP A 53 1.14 0.69 -9.68
N LEU A 54 0.26 0.64 -10.69
CA LEU A 54 0.07 1.75 -11.63
C LEU A 54 -0.26 3.04 -10.90
N ASN A 55 -1.15 2.97 -9.91
CA ASN A 55 -1.55 4.15 -9.16
C ASN A 55 -0.41 4.68 -8.29
N ALA A 56 0.41 3.77 -7.72
CA ALA A 56 1.61 4.16 -6.99
C ALA A 56 2.63 4.87 -7.89
N ILE A 57 2.90 4.33 -9.09
CA ILE A 57 3.83 4.93 -10.04
C ILE A 57 3.34 6.31 -10.50
N PHE A 58 2.06 6.45 -10.86
CA PHE A 58 1.51 7.76 -11.26
C PHE A 58 1.49 8.76 -10.10
N GLN A 59 1.25 8.30 -8.88
CA GLN A 59 1.33 9.16 -7.69
C GLN A 59 2.79 9.60 -7.41
N ALA A 60 3.77 8.73 -7.63
CA ALA A 60 5.19 9.08 -7.56
C ALA A 60 5.58 10.12 -8.62
N ILE A 61 5.11 9.96 -9.87
CA ILE A 61 5.29 10.96 -10.94
C ILE A 61 4.71 12.33 -10.54
N LYS A 62 3.51 12.34 -9.95
CA LYS A 62 2.88 13.56 -9.46
C LYS A 62 3.73 14.24 -8.39
N ILE A 63 4.17 13.49 -7.37
CA ILE A 63 5.01 14.02 -6.28
C ILE A 63 6.35 14.52 -6.80
N TYR A 64 6.98 13.80 -7.74
CA TYR A 64 8.20 14.24 -8.41
C TYR A 64 8.00 15.60 -9.08
N ASN A 65 6.93 15.78 -9.86
CA ASN A 65 6.62 17.04 -10.52
C ASN A 65 6.35 18.15 -9.49
N ASP A 66 5.63 17.87 -8.42
CA ASP A 66 5.37 18.82 -7.35
C ASP A 66 6.69 19.29 -6.70
N PHE A 67 7.60 18.38 -6.35
CA PHE A 67 8.91 18.75 -5.81
C PHE A 67 9.77 19.52 -6.81
N LYS A 68 9.77 19.12 -8.09
CA LYS A 68 10.51 19.79 -9.16
C LYS A 68 10.02 21.22 -9.37
N ASN A 69 8.71 21.41 -9.42
CA ASN A 69 8.06 22.73 -9.58
C ASN A 69 8.33 23.65 -8.38
N ASN A 70 8.52 23.10 -7.19
CA ASN A 70 8.95 23.82 -5.99
C ASN A 70 10.47 24.06 -5.92
N GLY A 71 11.22 23.80 -7.00
CA GLY A 71 12.66 24.08 -7.09
C GLY A 71 13.53 23.15 -6.25
N ARG A 72 13.04 21.95 -5.88
CA ARG A 72 13.84 20.94 -5.19
C ARG A 72 14.69 20.15 -6.19
N ASP A 73 15.86 19.71 -5.75
CA ASP A 73 16.66 18.70 -6.44
C ASP A 73 16.03 17.33 -6.14
N VAL A 74 15.40 16.75 -7.15
CA VAL A 74 14.59 15.55 -7.03
C VAL A 74 14.89 14.62 -8.20
N GLU A 75 14.94 13.32 -7.90
CA GLU A 75 15.00 12.22 -8.85
C GLU A 75 13.86 11.23 -8.55
N ILE A 76 13.47 10.44 -9.54
CA ILE A 76 12.45 9.39 -9.39
C ILE A 76 13.03 8.02 -9.78
N ALA A 77 12.70 6.99 -9.01
CA ALA A 77 13.06 5.63 -9.35
C ALA A 77 12.00 4.61 -8.93
N ILE A 78 12.02 3.45 -9.60
CA ILE A 78 11.31 2.24 -9.21
C ILE A 78 12.34 1.15 -8.95
N VAL A 79 12.18 0.45 -7.83
CA VAL A 79 12.95 -0.76 -7.48
C VAL A 79 11.99 -1.93 -7.32
N THR A 80 12.47 -3.15 -7.54
CA THR A 80 11.64 -4.34 -7.33
C THR A 80 12.24 -5.37 -6.40
N GLY A 81 11.36 -6.09 -5.72
CA GLY A 81 11.68 -7.29 -4.97
C GLY A 81 11.85 -8.50 -5.88
N LYS A 82 11.81 -9.71 -5.30
CA LYS A 82 12.04 -10.96 -6.02
C LYS A 82 10.80 -11.83 -5.89
N TYR A 83 10.27 -12.27 -7.03
CA TYR A 83 9.10 -13.13 -7.07
C TYR A 83 9.22 -14.35 -6.13
N GLY A 84 8.18 -14.57 -5.31
CA GLY A 84 7.95 -15.81 -4.56
C GLY A 84 8.65 -15.95 -3.20
N ASP A 85 9.56 -15.06 -2.81
CA ASP A 85 10.17 -15.09 -1.47
C ASP A 85 10.39 -13.68 -0.91
N THR A 86 9.58 -13.32 0.08
CA THR A 86 9.63 -12.02 0.78
C THR A 86 11.00 -11.74 1.40
N SER A 87 11.72 -12.77 1.88
CA SER A 87 13.04 -12.60 2.50
C SER A 87 14.11 -12.23 1.47
N PHE A 88 14.09 -12.88 0.30
CA PHE A 88 15.00 -12.51 -0.80
C PHE A 88 14.60 -11.20 -1.49
N SER A 89 13.33 -10.83 -1.43
CA SER A 89 12.84 -9.55 -1.96
C SER A 89 13.47 -8.36 -1.25
N ALA A 90 13.51 -8.39 0.09
CA ALA A 90 14.18 -7.39 0.90
C ALA A 90 15.67 -7.20 0.54
N ILE A 91 16.36 -8.30 0.26
CA ILE A 91 17.78 -8.29 -0.13
C ILE A 91 17.96 -7.61 -1.49
N LYS A 92 17.15 -7.97 -2.49
CA LYS A 92 17.21 -7.35 -3.83
C LYS A 92 16.92 -5.85 -3.76
N VAL A 93 15.89 -5.44 -3.03
CA VAL A 93 15.55 -4.02 -2.83
C VAL A 93 16.72 -3.26 -2.19
N TYR A 94 17.35 -3.84 -1.16
CA TYR A 94 18.53 -3.24 -0.54
C TYR A 94 19.69 -3.04 -1.55
N GLU A 95 20.01 -4.07 -2.33
CA GLU A 95 21.07 -4.01 -3.34
C GLU A 95 20.79 -2.97 -4.44
N GLU A 96 19.55 -2.91 -4.93
CA GLU A 96 19.13 -1.92 -5.92
C GLU A 96 19.19 -0.50 -5.35
N LEU A 97 18.75 -0.32 -4.11
CA LEU A 97 18.76 0.98 -3.46
C LEU A 97 20.18 1.48 -3.17
N GLU A 98 21.10 0.59 -2.79
CA GLU A 98 22.53 0.92 -2.65
C GLU A 98 23.15 1.30 -4.00
N ARG A 99 22.80 0.59 -5.09
CA ARG A 99 23.23 0.97 -6.45
C ARG A 99 22.70 2.35 -6.83
N LEU A 100 21.43 2.64 -6.53
CA LEU A 100 20.82 3.96 -6.76
C LEU A 100 21.51 5.05 -5.94
N ARG A 101 21.84 4.78 -4.69
CA ARG A 101 22.51 5.75 -3.82
C ARG A 101 23.89 6.11 -4.36
N ASN A 102 24.63 5.11 -4.82
CA ASN A 102 25.97 5.29 -5.40
C ASN A 102 25.94 6.01 -6.75
N SER A 103 24.89 5.84 -7.57
CA SER A 103 24.78 6.50 -8.88
C SER A 103 24.20 7.91 -8.82
N ILE A 104 23.15 8.13 -8.03
CA ILE A 104 22.37 9.38 -8.00
C ILE A 104 22.80 10.31 -6.85
N GLY A 105 23.27 9.75 -5.74
CA GLY A 105 23.74 10.48 -4.57
C GLY A 105 22.64 11.18 -3.77
N PHE A 106 21.46 10.56 -3.62
CA PHE A 106 20.34 11.12 -2.84
C PHE A 106 20.56 11.03 -1.32
N GLU A 107 20.07 12.02 -0.58
CA GLU A 107 20.13 12.06 0.90
C GLU A 107 18.79 11.74 1.55
N TYR A 108 17.70 11.95 0.82
CA TYR A 108 16.34 11.78 1.31
C TYR A 108 15.56 10.84 0.42
N ILE A 109 14.71 10.01 1.01
CA ILE A 109 13.75 9.17 0.30
C ILE A 109 12.34 9.66 0.65
N TYR A 110 11.54 9.91 -0.38
CA TYR A 110 10.10 10.07 -0.27
C TYR A 110 9.45 8.82 -0.86
N PHE A 111 8.95 7.94 0.00
CA PHE A 111 8.44 6.63 -0.40
C PHE A 111 6.95 6.71 -0.78
N VAL A 112 6.59 6.11 -1.91
CA VAL A 112 5.21 5.99 -2.39
C VAL A 112 4.88 4.50 -2.44
N SER A 113 3.84 4.11 -1.71
CA SER A 113 3.43 2.72 -1.52
C SER A 113 1.98 2.53 -1.95
N ASP A 114 1.66 1.37 -2.52
CA ASP A 114 0.30 0.99 -2.90
C ASP A 114 -0.49 0.35 -1.73
N GLY A 115 0.17 0.00 -0.62
CA GLY A 115 -0.43 -0.88 0.38
C GLY A 115 0.41 -1.19 1.62
N ALA A 116 -0.16 -1.98 2.54
CA ALA A 116 0.50 -2.37 3.78
C ALA A 116 1.61 -3.42 3.58
N TYR A 117 1.56 -4.17 2.49
CA TYR A 117 2.56 -5.19 2.19
C TYR A 117 3.92 -4.53 1.90
N ASP A 118 3.91 -3.54 1.00
CA ASP A 118 5.08 -2.76 0.61
C ASP A 118 5.71 -1.99 1.76
N GLU A 119 4.94 -1.43 2.68
CA GLU A 119 5.48 -0.64 3.81
C GLU A 119 6.40 -1.44 4.75
N GLN A 120 6.44 -2.78 4.65
CA GLN A 120 7.37 -3.61 5.40
C GLN A 120 8.84 -3.33 5.07
N ILE A 121 9.14 -2.72 3.92
CA ILE A 121 10.51 -2.38 3.51
C ILE A 121 11.03 -1.07 4.09
N ILE A 122 10.20 -0.28 4.80
CA ILE A 122 10.63 1.00 5.39
C ILE A 122 11.93 0.88 6.22
N PRO A 123 12.13 -0.15 7.08
CA PRO A 123 13.38 -0.30 7.82
C PRO A 123 14.61 -0.44 6.91
N ILE A 124 14.45 -1.04 5.72
CA ILE A 124 15.51 -1.21 4.73
C ILE A 124 15.80 0.13 4.04
N LEU A 125 14.75 0.90 3.69
CA LEU A 125 14.95 2.25 3.15
C LEU A 125 15.71 3.13 4.14
N GLN A 126 15.35 3.05 5.42
CA GLN A 126 15.94 3.81 6.51
C GLN A 126 17.40 3.42 6.78
N SER A 127 17.80 2.17 6.50
CA SER A 127 19.20 1.76 6.64
C SER A 127 20.10 2.34 5.56
N VAL A 128 19.54 2.59 4.36
CA VAL A 128 20.27 3.18 3.23
C VAL A 128 20.24 4.70 3.26
N SER A 129 19.11 5.34 3.57
CA SER A 129 18.99 6.79 3.54
C SER A 129 17.86 7.32 4.43
N ARG A 130 17.73 8.64 4.56
CA ARG A 130 16.72 9.23 5.45
C ARG A 130 15.35 9.25 4.76
N VAL A 131 14.42 8.44 5.23
CA VAL A 131 13.02 8.49 4.79
C VAL A 131 12.33 9.71 5.41
N ILE A 132 11.93 10.67 4.57
CA ILE A 132 11.32 11.94 5.00
C ILE A 132 9.80 11.95 4.88
N GLY A 133 9.23 10.97 4.18
CA GLY A 133 7.79 10.87 3.97
C GLY A 133 7.41 9.51 3.38
N VAL A 134 6.20 9.08 3.71
CA VAL A 134 5.54 7.91 3.13
C VAL A 134 4.18 8.35 2.64
N ASN A 135 3.86 8.06 1.38
CA ASN A 135 2.56 8.32 0.79
C ASN A 135 1.93 6.99 0.37
N ARG A 136 0.91 6.57 1.10
CA ARG A 136 0.09 5.41 0.73
C ARG A 136 -0.98 5.83 -0.27
N VAL A 137 -1.00 5.17 -1.41
CA VAL A 137 -2.03 5.31 -2.44
C VAL A 137 -3.20 4.40 -2.10
N ILE A 138 -4.41 4.97 -2.08
CA ILE A 138 -5.63 4.20 -1.86
C ILE A 138 -6.47 4.33 -3.13
N VAL A 139 -6.65 3.20 -3.82
CA VAL A 139 -7.49 3.14 -5.03
C VAL A 139 -8.95 3.02 -4.61
N THR A 140 -9.75 4.05 -4.90
CA THR A 140 -11.13 4.14 -4.41
C THR A 140 -12.17 3.45 -5.30
N GLN A 141 -11.84 3.15 -6.57
CA GLN A 141 -12.81 2.68 -7.56
C GLN A 141 -12.70 1.17 -7.77
N SER A 142 -13.49 0.40 -7.03
CA SER A 142 -13.76 -1.00 -7.34
C SER A 142 -15.27 -1.22 -7.39
N ARG A 143 -15.79 -1.50 -8.60
CA ARG A 143 -17.22 -1.86 -8.78
C ARG A 143 -17.60 -3.08 -7.94
N GLY A 144 -16.65 -3.99 -7.70
CA GLY A 144 -16.83 -5.13 -6.81
C GLY A 144 -17.08 -4.71 -5.35
N ILE A 145 -16.47 -3.63 -4.87
CA ILE A 145 -16.75 -3.07 -3.54
C ILE A 145 -18.17 -2.50 -3.49
N GLU A 146 -18.60 -1.76 -4.51
CA GLU A 146 -19.98 -1.25 -4.60
C GLU A 146 -21.01 -2.39 -4.61
N GLU A 147 -20.80 -3.41 -5.45
CA GLU A 147 -21.65 -4.59 -5.51
C GLU A 147 -21.64 -5.36 -4.18
N THR A 148 -20.49 -5.46 -3.52
CA THR A 148 -20.37 -6.08 -2.20
C THR A 148 -21.15 -5.29 -1.14
N TYR A 149 -21.07 -3.95 -1.13
CA TYR A 149 -21.88 -3.12 -0.23
C TYR A 149 -23.38 -3.29 -0.47
N LEU A 150 -23.80 -3.34 -1.74
CA LEU A 150 -25.20 -3.61 -2.10
C LEU A 150 -25.64 -5.00 -1.63
N LEU A 151 -24.77 -6.00 -1.79
CA LEU A 151 -25.04 -7.37 -1.40
C LEU A 151 -25.12 -7.52 0.12
N ILE A 152 -24.17 -6.93 0.87
CA ILE A 152 -24.19 -6.86 2.34
C ILE A 152 -25.48 -6.16 2.79
N GLY A 153 -25.80 -5.00 2.23
CA GLY A 153 -27.03 -4.28 2.56
C GLY A 153 -28.29 -5.11 2.31
N ARG A 154 -28.33 -5.86 1.19
CA ARG A 154 -29.43 -6.79 0.88
C ARG A 154 -29.51 -7.93 1.89
N TYR A 155 -28.39 -8.55 2.26
CA TYR A 155 -28.37 -9.63 3.25
C TYR A 155 -28.73 -9.16 4.65
N LEU A 156 -28.28 -7.96 5.07
CA LEU A 156 -28.69 -7.34 6.32
C LEU A 156 -30.20 -7.09 6.30
N LYS A 157 -30.73 -6.51 5.22
CA LYS A 157 -32.18 -6.31 5.08
C LYS A 157 -32.95 -7.63 5.20
N LYS A 158 -32.48 -8.70 4.54
CA LYS A 158 -33.07 -10.05 4.69
C LYS A 158 -33.01 -10.54 6.13
N ALA A 159 -31.87 -10.39 6.78
CA ALA A 159 -31.65 -10.83 8.16
C ALA A 159 -32.56 -10.11 9.17
N PHE A 160 -32.88 -8.83 8.93
CA PHE A 160 -33.73 -8.05 9.85
C PHE A 160 -35.22 -8.09 9.49
N MET A 161 -35.57 -8.10 8.21
CA MET A 161 -36.94 -7.80 7.75
C MET A 161 -37.70 -9.00 7.18
N GLU A 162 -37.03 -10.11 6.83
CA GLU A 162 -37.66 -11.26 6.17
C GLU A 162 -37.76 -12.49 7.09
N GLN A 163 -38.97 -13.01 7.27
CA GLN A 163 -39.20 -14.31 7.93
C GLN A 163 -38.83 -15.46 6.96
N PRO A 164 -38.17 -16.54 7.42
CA PRO A 164 -37.85 -16.87 8.82
C PRO A 164 -36.50 -16.32 9.30
N TYR A 165 -35.71 -15.67 8.46
CA TYR A 165 -34.33 -15.25 8.76
C TYR A 165 -34.24 -14.34 9.98
N THR A 166 -35.20 -13.42 10.16
CA THR A 166 -35.31 -12.57 11.36
C THR A 166 -35.40 -13.38 12.66
N LYS A 167 -36.09 -14.53 12.66
CA LYS A 167 -36.22 -15.37 13.86
C LYS A 167 -34.89 -16.00 14.26
N PHE A 168 -34.06 -16.40 13.30
CA PHE A 168 -32.75 -16.98 13.58
C PHE A 168 -31.74 -15.90 13.96
N PHE A 169 -31.71 -14.78 13.22
CA PHE A 169 -30.72 -13.73 13.41
C PHE A 169 -30.97 -12.89 14.68
N LEU A 170 -32.21 -12.50 14.95
CA LEU A 170 -32.58 -11.74 16.15
C LEU A 170 -33.17 -12.62 17.26
N GLY A 171 -33.98 -13.62 16.91
CA GLY A 171 -34.74 -14.39 17.88
C GLY A 171 -33.86 -15.30 18.75
N ILE A 172 -32.94 -16.08 18.15
CA ILE A 172 -32.05 -16.97 18.93
C ILE A 172 -31.12 -16.17 19.85
N PRO A 173 -30.35 -15.16 19.36
CA PRO A 173 -29.52 -14.35 20.25
C PRO A 173 -30.34 -13.58 21.29
N GLY A 174 -31.51 -13.06 20.91
CA GLY A 174 -32.41 -12.37 21.84
C GLY A 174 -32.92 -13.30 22.95
N LEU A 175 -33.29 -14.54 22.61
CA LEU A 175 -33.70 -15.55 23.59
C LEU A 175 -32.53 -15.88 24.54
N ILE A 176 -31.32 -16.07 24.02
CA ILE A 176 -30.12 -16.32 24.83
C ILE A 176 -29.86 -15.14 25.79
N MET A 177 -29.96 -13.90 25.31
CA MET A 177 -29.81 -12.71 26.16
C MET A 177 -30.89 -12.65 27.24
N ILE A 178 -32.15 -12.94 26.91
CA ILE A 178 -33.25 -12.98 27.90
C ILE A 178 -32.98 -14.06 28.95
N LEU A 179 -32.61 -15.27 28.53
CA LEU A 179 -32.28 -16.37 29.44
C LEU A 179 -31.10 -16.00 30.35
N TYR A 180 -30.08 -15.33 29.82
CA TYR A 180 -28.94 -14.84 30.58
C TYR A 180 -29.35 -13.80 31.64
N VAL A 181 -30.21 -12.83 31.27
CA VAL A 181 -30.75 -11.83 32.21
C VAL A 181 -31.58 -12.51 33.30
N ILE A 182 -32.45 -13.46 32.95
CA ILE A 182 -33.26 -14.22 33.92
C ILE A 182 -32.37 -15.01 34.88
N ALA A 183 -31.37 -15.73 34.36
CA ALA A 183 -30.41 -16.47 35.17
C ALA A 183 -29.65 -15.56 36.15
N THR A 184 -29.35 -14.32 35.73
CA THR A 184 -28.69 -13.33 36.58
C THR A 184 -29.60 -12.81 37.69
N VAL A 185 -30.85 -12.47 37.37
CA VAL A 185 -31.83 -11.96 38.36
C VAL A 185 -32.18 -13.00 39.42
N ILE A 186 -32.30 -14.28 39.04
CA ILE A 186 -32.62 -15.38 39.96
C ILE A 186 -31.37 -15.81 40.77
N GLY A 187 -30.19 -15.28 40.46
CA GLY A 187 -28.94 -15.62 41.15
C GLY A 187 -28.33 -16.96 40.70
N LEU A 188 -28.84 -17.57 39.63
CA LEU A 188 -28.24 -18.73 38.97
C LEU A 188 -26.87 -18.42 38.36
N ASN A 189 -26.54 -17.15 38.14
CA ASN A 189 -25.21 -16.74 37.69
C ASN A 189 -24.08 -17.19 38.63
N ARG A 190 -24.37 -17.51 39.90
CA ARG A 190 -23.40 -18.10 40.86
C ARG A 190 -22.97 -19.53 40.52
N TYR A 191 -23.67 -20.21 39.61
CA TYR A 191 -23.33 -21.57 39.16
C TYR A 191 -22.75 -21.57 37.73
N LEU A 192 -22.75 -20.43 37.06
CA LEU A 192 -22.22 -20.26 35.70
C LEU A 192 -20.75 -19.77 35.71
N TRP A 193 -20.20 -19.47 36.89
CA TRP A 193 -18.81 -19.07 37.15
C TRP A 193 -18.34 -19.59 38.50
#